data_AF-A0A7S0CM88-F1
#
_entry.id   AF-A0A7S0CM88-F1
#
_cell.length_a   1.000
_cell.length_b   1.000
_cell.length_c   1.000
_cell.angle_alpha   90.00
_cell.angle_beta   90.00
_cell.angle_gamma   90.00
#
_symmetry.space_group_name_H-M   'P 1'
#
loop_
_entity.id
_entity.type
_entity.pdbx_description
1 polymer ?
#
loop_
_entity_poly.entity_id
_entity_poly.type
_entity_poly.pdbx_seq_one_letter_code
_entity_poly.pdbx_strand_id
1 'polypeptide(L)'
;HDFAKCYINWGGYAYSTKSPEGVDARAEFTHRLTSVKVAIHNQDDREHDIFDSDDYFQFHGGMIATIQALSKDGTKPKGYFGDTQNPDRPKVRDIKEETLRVYRSRVVNPKWLDSIRKHGYKGASEMAATVDYMFGFDATADVVNDFMYEQVAQLYALDGVSQEFFEECNPWALAGISERLLEAAQRGMWAEPNPETLEALKQTLLKSDAMLEGRTEP
;
A
#
# COMPACT_ATOMS: atom_id res chain seq x y z
N HIS A 1 -11.83 6.50 11.51
CA HIS A 1 -12.71 5.84 12.48
C HIS A 1 -12.92 4.36 12.16
N ASP A 2 -13.08 3.97 10.90
CA ASP A 2 -13.35 2.56 10.55
C ASP A 2 -12.11 1.65 10.59
N PHE A 3 -10.92 2.13 10.18
CA PHE A 3 -9.68 1.36 10.36
C PHE A 3 -9.44 0.93 11.81
N ALA A 4 -9.62 1.85 12.76
CA ALA A 4 -9.46 1.58 14.19
C ALA A 4 -10.43 0.50 14.70
N LYS A 5 -11.70 0.55 14.26
CA LYS A 5 -12.69 -0.47 14.62
C LYS A 5 -12.29 -1.85 14.10
N CYS A 6 -11.91 -1.95 12.84
CA CYS A 6 -11.46 -3.23 12.26
C CYS A 6 -10.22 -3.74 12.99
N TYR A 7 -9.21 -2.90 13.19
CA TYR A 7 -7.97 -3.27 13.86
C TYR A 7 -8.20 -3.77 15.29
N ILE A 8 -9.05 -3.09 16.07
CA ILE A 8 -9.41 -3.51 17.43
C ILE A 8 -10.27 -4.80 17.41
N ASN A 9 -11.19 -4.92 16.46
CA ASN A 9 -12.06 -6.09 16.37
C ASN A 9 -11.29 -7.38 16.09
N TRP A 10 -10.28 -7.31 15.22
CA TRP A 10 -9.48 -8.46 14.80
C TRP A 10 -8.22 -8.68 15.66
N GLY A 11 -7.63 -7.61 16.22
CA GLY A 11 -6.39 -7.68 17.01
C GLY A 11 -6.57 -7.58 18.53
N GLY A 12 -7.76 -7.26 19.03
CA GLY A 12 -8.02 -7.01 20.46
C GLY A 12 -8.17 -8.26 21.32
N TYR A 13 -7.24 -9.21 21.18
CA TYR A 13 -7.18 -10.43 21.97
C TYR A 13 -5.86 -10.49 22.75
N ALA A 14 -5.94 -10.73 24.06
CA ALA A 14 -4.77 -10.84 24.92
C ALA A 14 -4.33 -12.30 25.06
N TYR A 15 -3.03 -12.52 24.92
CA TYR A 15 -2.38 -13.82 25.12
C TYR A 15 -1.55 -13.80 26.39
N SER A 16 -1.56 -14.91 27.14
CA SER A 16 -0.72 -15.08 28.33
C SER A 16 -0.35 -16.54 28.54
N THR A 17 0.60 -16.82 29.44
CA THR A 17 0.94 -18.21 29.80
C THR A 17 -0.24 -18.99 30.39
N LYS A 18 -1.27 -18.30 30.90
CA LYS A 18 -2.49 -18.90 31.45
C LYS A 18 -3.64 -19.01 30.44
N SER A 19 -3.55 -18.29 29.32
CA SER A 19 -4.56 -18.25 28.26
C SER A 19 -3.88 -18.15 26.90
N PRO A 20 -3.27 -19.25 26.42
CA PRO A 20 -2.61 -19.30 25.11
C PRO A 20 -3.58 -19.22 23.92
N GLU A 21 -4.86 -19.51 24.13
CA GLU A 21 -5.93 -19.44 23.13
C GLU A 21 -6.35 -18.01 22.75
N GLY A 22 -5.92 -17.02 23.53
CA GLY A 22 -6.35 -15.63 23.38
C GLY A 22 -7.73 -15.38 24.00
N VAL A 23 -7.84 -14.32 24.80
CA VAL A 23 -9.13 -13.88 25.39
C VAL A 23 -9.48 -12.50 24.87
N ASP A 24 -10.78 -12.21 24.73
CA ASP A 24 -11.23 -10.85 24.38
C ASP A 24 -10.65 -9.84 25.38
N ALA A 25 -9.94 -8.86 24.84
CA ALA A 25 -9.31 -7.79 25.60
C ALA A 25 -9.38 -6.48 24.82
N ARG A 26 -10.48 -6.25 24.07
CA ARG A 26 -10.61 -5.10 23.18
C ARG A 26 -10.55 -3.77 23.94
N ALA A 27 -11.13 -3.73 25.13
CA ALA A 27 -11.12 -2.55 25.99
C ALA A 27 -9.69 -2.24 26.48
N GLU A 28 -8.96 -3.27 26.93
CA GLU A 28 -7.58 -3.16 27.39
C GLU A 28 -6.65 -2.78 26.25
N PHE A 29 -6.79 -3.42 25.09
CA PHE A 29 -5.98 -3.12 23.91
C PHE A 29 -6.18 -1.66 23.46
N THR A 30 -7.44 -1.22 23.36
CA THR A 30 -7.79 0.17 23.07
C THR A 30 -7.14 1.12 24.06
N HIS A 31 -7.26 0.84 25.37
CA HIS A 31 -6.65 1.67 26.42
C HIS A 31 -5.13 1.75 26.27
N ARG A 32 -4.44 0.61 26.03
CA ARG A 32 -2.98 0.58 25.86
C ARG A 32 -2.52 1.39 24.66
N LEU A 33 -3.23 1.30 23.52
CA LEU A 33 -2.89 2.05 22.30
C LEU A 33 -2.91 3.57 22.50
N THR A 34 -3.74 4.10 23.40
CA THR A 34 -3.77 5.56 23.68
C THR A 34 -2.44 6.12 24.21
N SER A 35 -1.60 5.26 24.80
CA SER A 35 -0.31 5.65 25.37
C SER A 35 0.87 5.49 24.40
N VAL A 36 0.67 4.82 23.28
CA VAL A 36 1.73 4.50 22.32
C VAL A 36 2.17 5.76 21.59
N LYS A 37 3.48 6.00 21.54
CA LYS A 37 4.10 7.15 20.85
C LYS A 37 4.91 6.75 19.62
N VAL A 38 5.23 5.47 19.50
CA VAL A 38 6.04 4.89 18.43
C VAL A 38 5.41 3.58 18.00
N ALA A 39 5.17 3.44 16.69
CA ALA A 39 4.78 2.19 16.06
C ALA A 39 5.93 1.71 15.17
N ILE A 40 6.41 0.49 15.41
CA ILE A 40 7.54 -0.10 14.68
C ILE A 40 7.15 -1.45 14.09
N HIS A 41 7.59 -1.67 12.85
CA HIS A 41 7.54 -2.98 12.19
C HIS A 41 8.94 -3.32 11.67
N ASN A 42 9.34 -4.58 11.79
CA ASN A 42 10.66 -5.03 11.36
C ASN A 42 10.55 -5.89 10.09
N GLN A 43 11.65 -5.98 9.36
CA GLN A 43 11.87 -6.93 8.28
C GLN A 43 13.28 -7.50 8.39
N ASP A 44 13.41 -8.81 8.20
CA ASP A 44 14.64 -9.59 8.32
C ASP A 44 15.14 -10.19 6.99
N ASP A 45 14.41 -9.97 5.90
CA ASP A 45 14.69 -10.49 4.56
C ASP A 45 14.84 -9.35 3.52
N ARG A 46 15.14 -9.73 2.26
CA ARG A 46 15.26 -8.83 1.09
C ARG A 46 14.28 -9.15 -0.03
N GLU A 47 13.56 -10.24 0.10
CA GLU A 47 12.81 -10.91 -0.95
C GLU A 47 11.53 -10.15 -1.28
N HIS A 48 10.98 -9.43 -0.30
CA HIS A 48 9.85 -8.52 -0.48
C HIS A 48 10.12 -7.16 0.17
N ASP A 49 9.18 -6.23 0.04
CA ASP A 49 9.21 -4.93 0.68
C ASP A 49 7.80 -4.50 1.16
N ILE A 50 7.71 -3.31 1.77
CA ILE A 50 6.47 -2.77 2.33
C ILE A 50 5.34 -2.56 1.31
N PHE A 51 5.64 -2.63 0.02
CA PHE A 51 4.71 -2.50 -1.08
C PHE A 51 4.66 -3.79 -1.94
N ASP A 52 5.10 -4.93 -1.40
CA ASP A 52 4.98 -6.27 -2.01
C ASP A 52 4.11 -7.23 -1.16
N SER A 53 3.67 -6.82 0.03
CA SER A 53 2.75 -7.58 0.89
C SER A 53 1.76 -6.65 1.60
N ASP A 54 0.51 -7.07 1.70
CA ASP A 54 -0.55 -6.35 2.40
C ASP A 54 -0.38 -6.35 3.93
N ASP A 55 0.34 -7.33 4.49
CA ASP A 55 0.55 -7.44 5.94
C ASP A 55 1.17 -6.17 6.53
N TYR A 56 2.09 -5.51 5.80
CA TYR A 56 2.74 -4.30 6.31
C TYR A 56 1.74 -3.18 6.59
N PHE A 57 0.86 -2.84 5.65
CA PHE A 57 -0.11 -1.78 5.89
C PHE A 57 -1.22 -2.23 6.85
N GLN A 58 -1.58 -3.53 6.86
CA GLN A 58 -2.60 -4.05 7.76
C GLN A 58 -2.14 -4.01 9.23
N PHE A 59 -0.90 -4.43 9.51
CA PHE A 59 -0.34 -4.46 10.86
C PHE A 59 0.27 -3.11 11.26
N HIS A 60 1.24 -2.62 10.50
CA HIS A 60 1.98 -1.39 10.84
C HIS A 60 1.12 -0.15 10.58
N GLY A 61 0.57 -0.03 9.38
CA GLY A 61 -0.35 1.03 9.02
C GLY A 61 -1.59 1.03 9.90
N GLY A 62 -2.24 -0.13 10.08
CA GLY A 62 -3.40 -0.30 10.95
C GLY A 62 -3.13 0.14 12.39
N MET A 63 -1.95 -0.16 12.94
CA MET A 63 -1.55 0.33 14.26
C MET A 63 -1.44 1.86 14.28
N ILE A 64 -0.78 2.46 13.29
CA ILE A 64 -0.63 3.91 13.16
C ILE A 64 -2.00 4.60 13.09
N ALA A 65 -2.87 4.13 12.19
CA ALA A 65 -4.23 4.65 12.02
C ALA A 65 -5.06 4.54 13.32
N THR A 66 -4.92 3.43 14.04
CA THR A 66 -5.65 3.19 15.28
C THR A 66 -5.17 4.11 16.40
N ILE A 67 -3.85 4.24 16.59
CA ILE A 67 -3.29 5.16 17.59
C ILE A 67 -3.71 6.60 17.28
N GLN A 68 -3.63 7.01 16.01
CA GLN A 68 -4.06 8.34 15.59
C GLN A 68 -5.55 8.58 15.90
N ALA A 69 -6.41 7.62 15.55
CA ALA A 69 -7.85 7.72 15.78
C ALA A 69 -8.24 7.75 17.27
N LEU A 70 -7.43 7.15 18.14
CA LEU A 70 -7.62 7.15 19.59
C LEU A 70 -7.00 8.38 20.27
N SER A 71 -6.16 9.15 19.58
CA SER A 71 -5.58 10.38 20.12
C SER A 71 -6.63 11.49 20.18
N LYS A 72 -6.66 12.23 21.30
CA LYS A 72 -7.63 13.33 21.52
C LYS A 72 -7.53 14.45 20.48
N ASP A 73 -6.35 14.66 19.93
CA ASP A 73 -5.99 15.71 18.98
C ASP A 73 -5.71 15.17 17.57
N GLY A 74 -5.89 13.86 17.33
CA GLY A 74 -5.56 13.23 16.05
C GLY A 74 -4.05 13.15 15.75
N THR A 75 -3.19 13.32 16.76
CA THR A 75 -1.73 13.19 16.60
C THR A 75 -1.34 11.77 16.22
N LYS A 76 -0.55 11.63 15.14
CA LYS A 76 0.04 10.35 14.71
C LYS A 76 1.20 9.95 15.63
N PRO A 77 1.37 8.65 15.93
CA PRO A 77 2.62 8.17 16.51
C PRO A 77 3.77 8.34 15.50
N LYS A 78 5.01 8.29 15.97
CA LYS A 78 6.16 8.13 15.07
C LYS A 78 6.13 6.72 14.48
N GLY A 79 6.20 6.60 13.16
CA GLY A 79 6.31 5.32 12.46
C GLY A 79 7.78 5.03 12.14
N TYR A 80 8.29 3.89 12.59
CA TYR A 80 9.65 3.43 12.25
C TYR A 80 9.63 2.06 11.59
N PHE A 81 10.60 1.83 10.72
CA PHE A 81 10.86 0.56 10.07
C PHE A 81 12.21 0.00 10.50
N GLY A 82 12.23 -1.20 11.08
CA GLY A 82 13.45 -1.89 11.49
C GLY A 82 13.95 -2.85 10.42
N ASP A 83 15.04 -2.48 9.75
CA ASP A 83 15.70 -3.25 8.70
C ASP A 83 16.83 -4.07 9.32
N THR A 84 16.61 -5.38 9.42
CA THR A 84 17.54 -6.37 9.99
C THR A 84 18.02 -7.41 8.97
N GLN A 85 17.74 -7.20 7.68
CA GLN A 85 18.17 -8.06 6.56
C GLN A 85 19.69 -8.32 6.51
N ASN A 86 20.48 -7.43 7.12
CA ASN A 86 21.89 -7.65 7.40
C ASN A 86 22.07 -7.56 8.92
N PRO A 87 22.15 -8.71 9.62
CA PRO A 87 22.30 -8.75 11.07
C PRO A 87 23.52 -8.00 11.60
N ASP A 88 24.59 -7.87 10.81
CA ASP A 88 25.80 -7.12 11.19
C ASP A 88 25.60 -5.60 11.12
N ARG A 89 24.55 -5.12 10.43
CA ARG A 89 24.31 -3.71 10.16
C ARG A 89 22.81 -3.36 10.21
N PRO A 90 22.14 -3.53 11.37
CA PRO A 90 20.74 -3.19 11.51
C PRO A 90 20.53 -1.69 11.32
N LYS A 91 19.41 -1.32 10.72
CA LYS A 91 19.01 0.07 10.48
C LYS A 91 17.59 0.30 10.96
N VAL A 92 17.33 1.48 11.51
CA VAL A 92 15.98 1.95 11.80
C VAL A 92 15.77 3.23 11.01
N ARG A 93 14.70 3.28 10.22
CA ARG A 93 14.34 4.43 9.38
C ARG A 93 12.96 4.94 9.75
N ASP A 94 12.72 6.23 9.54
CA ASP A 94 11.34 6.73 9.53
C ASP A 94 10.54 6.00 8.45
N ILE A 95 9.26 5.72 8.69
CA ILE A 95 8.44 4.98 7.71
C ILE A 95 8.36 5.71 6.37
N LYS A 96 8.36 7.06 6.34
CA LYS A 96 8.40 7.83 5.09
C LYS A 96 9.75 7.69 4.37
N GLU A 97 10.84 7.54 5.11
CA GLU A 97 12.16 7.26 4.51
C GLU A 97 12.19 5.87 3.87
N GLU A 98 11.58 4.86 4.51
CA GLU A 98 11.48 3.51 3.92
C GLU A 98 10.56 3.50 2.70
N THR A 99 9.41 4.17 2.76
CA THR A 99 8.51 4.39 1.62
C THR A 99 9.25 4.99 0.43
N LEU A 100 10.03 6.06 0.63
CA LEU A 100 10.84 6.66 -0.43
C LEU A 100 11.94 5.73 -0.94
N ARG A 101 12.57 4.96 -0.05
CA ARG A 101 13.60 3.98 -0.44
C ARG A 101 13.02 2.94 -1.38
N VAL A 102 11.96 2.26 -0.95
CA VAL A 102 11.30 1.18 -1.69
C VAL A 102 10.72 1.67 -3.00
N TYR A 103 10.07 2.82 -2.98
CA TYR A 103 9.57 3.48 -4.18
C TYR A 103 10.68 3.64 -5.24
N ARG A 104 11.83 4.20 -4.86
CA ARG A 104 12.96 4.41 -5.79
C ARG A 104 13.67 3.13 -6.16
N SER A 105 13.86 2.21 -5.22
CA SER A 105 14.66 1.01 -5.45
C SER A 105 13.91 -0.06 -6.23
N ARG A 106 12.56 -0.05 -6.21
CA ARG A 106 11.75 -1.13 -6.74
C ARG A 106 10.53 -0.63 -7.52
N VAL A 107 9.60 0.11 -6.91
CA VAL A 107 8.33 0.52 -7.56
C VAL A 107 8.56 1.20 -8.91
N VAL A 108 9.35 2.28 -8.96
CA VAL A 108 9.61 3.02 -10.20
C VAL A 108 10.96 2.67 -10.84
N ASN A 109 11.61 1.60 -10.39
CA ASN A 109 12.91 1.21 -10.90
C ASN A 109 12.75 0.54 -12.28
N PRO A 110 13.34 1.08 -13.37
CA PRO A 110 13.22 0.49 -14.70
C PRO A 110 13.72 -0.95 -14.75
N LYS A 111 14.75 -1.31 -13.95
CA LYS A 111 15.23 -2.71 -13.90
C LYS A 111 14.18 -3.66 -13.35
N TRP A 112 13.38 -3.23 -12.37
CA TRP A 112 12.31 -4.04 -11.81
C TRP A 112 11.14 -4.12 -12.80
N LEU A 113 10.72 -2.98 -13.38
CA LEU A 113 9.66 -2.93 -14.38
C LEU A 113 9.97 -3.81 -15.61
N ASP A 114 11.20 -3.73 -16.13
CA ASP A 114 11.64 -4.57 -17.25
C ASP A 114 11.72 -6.05 -16.87
N SER A 115 12.02 -6.36 -15.61
CA SER A 115 12.07 -7.74 -15.13
C SER A 115 10.67 -8.31 -14.94
N ILE A 116 9.79 -7.60 -14.24
CA ILE A 116 8.47 -8.10 -13.85
C ILE A 116 7.58 -8.33 -15.07
N ARG A 117 7.70 -7.50 -16.11
CA ARG A 117 6.98 -7.67 -17.39
C ARG A 117 7.30 -8.99 -18.11
N LYS A 118 8.47 -9.59 -17.88
CA LYS A 118 8.83 -10.91 -18.46
C LYS A 118 8.00 -12.06 -17.89
N HIS A 119 7.21 -11.81 -16.85
CA HIS A 119 6.39 -12.82 -16.17
C HIS A 119 4.90 -12.74 -16.52
N GLY A 120 4.55 -12.05 -17.61
CA GLY A 120 3.20 -12.06 -18.21
C GLY A 120 2.10 -11.70 -17.21
N TYR A 121 1.04 -12.50 -17.16
CA TYR A 121 -0.12 -12.27 -16.27
C TYR A 121 0.29 -12.01 -14.81
N LYS A 122 1.18 -12.84 -14.26
CA LYS A 122 1.59 -12.69 -12.85
C LYS A 122 2.41 -11.43 -12.63
N GLY A 123 3.26 -11.06 -13.59
CA GLY A 123 3.98 -9.79 -13.54
C GLY A 123 3.06 -8.58 -13.52
N ALA A 124 2.01 -8.60 -14.34
CA ALA A 124 0.96 -7.58 -14.32
C ALA A 124 0.20 -7.54 -12.99
N SER A 125 -0.12 -8.70 -12.41
CA SER A 125 -0.74 -8.77 -11.08
C SER A 125 0.14 -8.19 -9.97
N GLU A 126 1.46 -8.40 -9.99
CA GLU A 126 2.38 -7.81 -9.01
C GLU A 126 2.44 -6.28 -9.10
N MET A 127 2.39 -5.74 -10.34
CA MET A 127 2.30 -4.30 -10.55
C MET A 127 1.00 -3.72 -9.98
N ALA A 128 -0.14 -4.38 -10.20
CA ALA A 128 -1.42 -3.95 -9.61
C ALA A 128 -1.42 -4.05 -8.08
N ALA A 129 -0.93 -5.16 -7.53
CA ALA A 129 -0.82 -5.37 -6.08
C ALA A 129 0.05 -4.29 -5.42
N THR A 130 1.17 -3.91 -6.05
CA THR A 130 1.99 -2.79 -5.58
C THR A 130 1.18 -1.51 -5.40
N VAL A 131 0.30 -1.17 -6.35
CA VAL A 131 -0.53 0.04 -6.29
C VAL A 131 -1.56 -0.07 -5.16
N ASP A 132 -2.19 -1.22 -5.00
CA ASP A 132 -3.11 -1.51 -3.88
C ASP A 132 -2.41 -1.39 -2.53
N TYR A 133 -1.20 -1.93 -2.39
CA TYR A 133 -0.42 -1.89 -1.14
C TYR A 133 0.07 -0.48 -0.84
N MET A 134 0.52 0.26 -1.85
CA MET A 134 0.87 1.67 -1.72
C MET A 134 -0.33 2.50 -1.26
N PHE A 135 -1.51 2.27 -1.83
CA PHE A 135 -2.76 2.90 -1.40
C PHE A 135 -3.15 2.52 0.03
N GLY A 136 -3.09 1.23 0.38
CA GLY A 136 -3.44 0.75 1.72
C GLY A 136 -2.54 1.34 2.80
N PHE A 137 -1.24 1.43 2.52
CA PHE A 137 -0.29 2.04 3.45
C PHE A 137 -0.52 3.54 3.57
N ASP A 138 -0.78 4.23 2.47
CA ASP A 138 -1.05 5.66 2.54
C ASP A 138 -2.35 5.97 3.30
N ALA A 139 -3.40 5.19 3.06
CA ALA A 139 -4.69 5.34 3.75
C ALA A 139 -4.58 5.16 5.27
N THR A 140 -3.59 4.37 5.73
CA THR A 140 -3.42 4.02 7.14
C THR A 140 -2.29 4.79 7.83
N ALA A 141 -1.29 5.27 7.10
CA ALA A 141 -0.11 5.91 7.67
C ALA A 141 0.29 7.25 7.03
N ASP A 142 -0.33 7.68 5.92
CA ASP A 142 -0.02 8.93 5.19
C ASP A 142 1.47 9.04 4.87
N VAL A 143 1.93 8.13 4.00
CA VAL A 143 3.35 7.90 3.71
C VAL A 143 3.70 8.14 2.24
N VAL A 144 2.71 8.28 1.36
CA VAL A 144 2.91 8.47 -0.08
C VAL A 144 2.74 9.95 -0.41
N ASN A 145 3.69 10.50 -1.16
CA ASN A 145 3.62 11.88 -1.62
C ASN A 145 3.00 11.95 -3.02
N ASP A 146 2.42 13.09 -3.40
CA ASP A 146 1.78 13.29 -4.70
C ASP A 146 2.64 12.91 -5.91
N PHE A 147 3.94 13.23 -5.89
CA PHE A 147 4.84 12.87 -6.99
C PHE A 147 4.99 11.35 -7.16
N MET A 148 4.79 10.57 -6.08
CA MET A 148 4.84 9.11 -6.14
C MET A 148 3.62 8.58 -6.87
N TYR A 149 2.42 9.09 -6.56
CA TYR A 149 1.19 8.77 -7.30
C TYR A 149 1.29 9.19 -8.77
N GLU A 150 1.72 10.42 -9.04
CA GLU A 150 1.88 10.93 -10.41
C GLU A 150 2.82 10.02 -11.22
N GLN A 151 4.01 9.72 -10.71
CA GLN A 151 4.96 8.91 -11.46
C GLN A 151 4.51 7.45 -11.62
N VAL A 152 3.80 6.87 -10.63
CA VAL A 152 3.19 5.55 -10.78
C VAL A 152 2.10 5.58 -11.85
N ALA A 153 1.24 6.61 -11.89
CA ALA A 153 0.24 6.77 -12.94
C ALA A 153 0.91 6.81 -14.33
N GLN A 154 1.96 7.62 -14.48
CA GLN A 154 2.70 7.71 -15.75
C GLN A 154 3.30 6.36 -16.15
N LEU A 155 4.01 5.69 -15.24
CA LEU A 155 4.76 4.47 -15.59
C LEU A 155 3.89 3.23 -15.70
N TYR A 156 2.84 3.11 -14.91
CA TYR A 156 2.05 1.88 -14.83
C TYR A 156 0.80 1.96 -15.71
N ALA A 157 0.14 3.11 -15.80
CA ALA A 157 -1.15 3.21 -16.49
C ALA A 157 -1.06 3.93 -17.85
N LEU A 158 -0.20 4.95 -17.98
CA LEU A 158 -0.21 5.84 -19.14
C LEU A 158 0.94 5.62 -20.12
N ASP A 159 2.02 4.97 -19.70
CA ASP A 159 3.12 4.59 -20.58
C ASP A 159 2.65 3.55 -21.61
N GLY A 160 2.99 3.78 -22.88
CA GLY A 160 2.56 2.92 -23.98
C GLY A 160 3.02 1.48 -23.84
N VAL A 161 4.25 1.26 -23.35
CA VAL A 161 4.78 -0.10 -23.14
C VAL A 161 4.01 -0.82 -22.04
N SER A 162 3.63 -0.11 -20.97
CA SER A 162 2.78 -0.67 -19.92
C SER A 162 1.38 -0.99 -20.44
N GLN A 163 0.74 -0.09 -21.19
CA GLN A 163 -0.60 -0.34 -21.75
C GLN A 163 -0.62 -1.57 -22.66
N GLU A 164 0.32 -1.67 -23.61
CA GLU A 164 0.46 -2.85 -24.48
C GLU A 164 0.66 -4.13 -23.65
N PHE A 165 1.56 -4.09 -22.66
CA PHE A 165 1.81 -5.22 -21.77
C PHE A 165 0.56 -5.67 -21.02
N PHE A 166 -0.21 -4.75 -20.44
CA PHE A 166 -1.43 -5.09 -19.72
C PHE A 166 -2.54 -5.58 -20.64
N GLU A 167 -2.72 -4.98 -21.81
CA GLU A 167 -3.71 -5.42 -22.81
C GLU A 167 -3.49 -6.88 -23.22
N GLU A 168 -2.23 -7.25 -23.45
CA GLU A 168 -1.86 -8.62 -23.81
C GLU A 168 -1.97 -9.58 -22.62
N CYS A 169 -1.42 -9.19 -21.46
CA CYS A 169 -1.19 -10.13 -20.36
C CYS A 169 -2.32 -10.16 -19.32
N ASN A 170 -2.86 -9.00 -18.93
CA ASN A 170 -3.86 -8.88 -17.86
C ASN A 170 -4.57 -7.51 -17.88
N PRO A 171 -5.63 -7.32 -18.69
CA PRO A 171 -6.34 -6.03 -18.78
C PRO A 171 -7.07 -5.65 -17.48
N TRP A 172 -7.46 -6.63 -16.66
CA TRP A 172 -8.03 -6.38 -15.33
C TRP A 172 -7.05 -5.66 -14.40
N ALA A 173 -5.74 -5.93 -14.53
CA ALA A 173 -4.73 -5.23 -13.75
C ALA A 173 -4.64 -3.73 -14.11
N LEU A 174 -4.75 -3.38 -15.40
CA LEU A 174 -4.76 -1.98 -15.83
C LEU A 174 -5.99 -1.23 -15.33
N ALA A 175 -7.16 -1.87 -15.39
CA ALA A 175 -8.40 -1.33 -14.83
C ALA A 175 -8.24 -1.08 -13.33
N GLY A 176 -7.78 -2.08 -12.56
CA GLY A 176 -7.58 -1.96 -11.12
C GLY A 176 -6.56 -0.88 -10.71
N ILE A 177 -5.44 -0.78 -11.44
CA ILE A 177 -4.45 0.30 -11.23
C ILE A 177 -5.10 1.67 -11.46
N SER A 178 -5.83 1.83 -12.57
CA SER A 178 -6.47 3.10 -12.94
C SER A 178 -7.54 3.50 -11.92
N GLU A 179 -8.41 2.56 -11.53
CA GLU A 179 -9.44 2.75 -10.51
C GLU A 179 -8.81 3.17 -9.18
N ARG A 180 -7.76 2.47 -8.72
CA ARG A 180 -7.13 2.76 -7.44
C ARG A 180 -6.44 4.14 -7.40
N LEU A 181 -5.79 4.53 -8.48
CA LEU A 181 -5.17 5.85 -8.60
C LEU A 181 -6.22 6.98 -8.61
N LEU A 182 -7.33 6.78 -9.33
CA LEU A 182 -8.47 7.70 -9.32
C LEU A 182 -9.11 7.78 -7.92
N GLU A 183 -9.22 6.66 -7.21
CA GLU A 183 -9.71 6.61 -5.84
C GLU A 183 -8.79 7.37 -4.87
N ALA A 184 -7.46 7.26 -5.03
CA ALA A 184 -6.50 8.02 -4.23
C ALA A 184 -6.73 9.54 -4.38
N ALA A 185 -6.94 10.01 -5.60
CA ALA A 185 -7.28 11.40 -5.88
C ALA A 185 -8.66 11.79 -5.29
N GLN A 186 -9.68 10.95 -5.48
CA GLN A 186 -11.03 11.19 -4.94
C GLN A 186 -11.03 11.29 -3.41
N ARG A 187 -10.19 10.51 -2.72
CA ARG A 187 -10.04 10.53 -1.26
C ARG A 187 -9.11 11.62 -0.74
N GLY A 188 -8.48 12.40 -1.64
CA GLY A 188 -7.53 13.46 -1.29
C GLY A 188 -6.18 12.95 -0.76
N MET A 189 -5.89 11.66 -0.96
CA MET A 189 -4.59 11.06 -0.64
C MET A 189 -3.54 11.47 -1.68
N TRP A 190 -3.95 11.51 -2.95
CA TRP A 190 -3.25 12.25 -3.97
C TRP A 190 -3.87 13.64 -4.06
N ALA A 191 -3.21 14.63 -3.44
CA ALA A 191 -3.82 15.93 -3.14
C ALA A 191 -3.85 16.88 -4.35
N GLU A 192 -2.75 16.96 -5.11
CA GLU A 192 -2.59 17.85 -6.26
C GLU A 192 -2.24 17.06 -7.55
N PRO A 193 -3.14 16.18 -8.03
CA PRO A 193 -2.94 15.47 -9.28
C PRO A 193 -2.94 16.42 -10.48
N ASN A 194 -2.10 16.16 -11.48
CA ASN A 194 -2.22 16.85 -12.76
C ASN A 194 -3.60 16.53 -13.38
N PRO A 195 -4.43 17.54 -13.73
CA PRO A 195 -5.74 17.31 -14.34
C PRO A 195 -5.69 16.48 -15.62
N GLU A 196 -4.63 16.63 -16.43
CA GLU A 196 -4.44 15.84 -17.65
C GLU A 196 -4.18 14.37 -17.32
N THR A 197 -3.42 14.09 -16.27
CA THR A 197 -3.17 12.73 -15.77
C THR A 197 -4.47 12.07 -15.29
N LEU A 198 -5.30 12.79 -14.53
CA LEU A 198 -6.60 12.26 -14.08
C LEU A 198 -7.52 11.93 -15.26
N GLU A 199 -7.58 12.81 -16.26
CA GLU A 199 -8.41 12.57 -17.43
C GLU A 199 -7.89 11.36 -18.22
N ALA A 200 -6.58 11.26 -18.43
CA ALA A 200 -5.96 10.12 -19.09
C ALA A 200 -6.22 8.79 -18.33
N LEU A 201 -6.21 8.80 -17.00
CA LEU A 201 -6.56 7.63 -16.19
C LEU A 201 -8.02 7.22 -16.38
N LYS A 202 -8.97 8.17 -16.42
CA LYS A 202 -10.39 7.86 -16.71
C LYS A 202 -10.56 7.26 -18.09
N GLN A 203 -9.89 7.81 -19.11
CA GLN A 203 -9.95 7.27 -20.47
C GLN A 203 -9.33 5.86 -20.54
N THR A 204 -8.25 5.63 -19.80
CA THR A 204 -7.60 4.31 -19.70
C THR A 204 -8.53 3.29 -19.02
N LEU A 205 -9.24 3.69 -17.96
CA LEU A 205 -10.23 2.84 -17.29
C LEU A 205 -11.39 2.49 -18.23
N LEU A 206 -11.98 3.49 -18.91
CA LEU A 206 -13.07 3.27 -19.87
C LEU A 206 -12.65 2.34 -21.02
N LYS A 207 -11.43 2.51 -21.55
CA LYS A 207 -10.88 1.62 -22.57
C LYS A 207 -10.71 0.20 -22.03
N SER A 208 -10.24 0.06 -20.80
CA SER A 208 -10.07 -1.24 -20.13
C SER A 208 -11.41 -1.94 -19.95
N ASP A 209 -12.43 -1.24 -19.45
CA ASP A 209 -13.78 -1.80 -19.27
C ASP A 209 -14.37 -2.30 -20.60
N ALA A 210 -14.26 -1.51 -21.67
CA ALA A 210 -14.72 -1.93 -23.00
C ALA A 210 -14.01 -3.19 -23.51
N MET A 211 -12.71 -3.33 -23.23
CA MET A 211 -11.95 -4.55 -23.56
C MET A 211 -12.38 -5.75 -22.73
N LEU A 212 -12.71 -5.54 -21.45
CA LEU A 212 -13.17 -6.60 -20.56
C LEU A 212 -14.56 -7.09 -20.94
N GLU A 213 -15.49 -6.18 -21.21
CA GLU A 213 -16.86 -6.49 -21.66
C GLU A 213 -16.83 -7.40 -22.90
N GLY A 214 -16.06 -7.03 -23.93
CA GLY A 214 -15.90 -7.82 -25.15
C GLY A 214 -15.20 -9.18 -24.97
N ARG A 215 -14.50 -9.42 -23.84
CA ARG A 215 -13.93 -10.74 -23.49
C ARG A 215 -14.89 -11.62 -22.69
N THR A 216 -15.89 -11.01 -22.04
CA THR A 216 -16.96 -11.69 -21.31
C THR A 216 -18.19 -12.02 -22.17
N GLU A 217 -18.33 -11.40 -23.34
CA GLU A 217 -19.37 -11.76 -24.31
C GLU A 217 -18.99 -13.07 -25.06
N PRO A 218 -19.90 -14.05 -25.15
CA PRO A 218 -19.64 -15.40 -25.67
C PRO A 218 -19.50 -15.50 -27.20
#